data_AF-A0A951DS65-F1
#
_entry.id   AF-A0A951DS65-F1
#
_cell.length_a   1.000
_cell.length_b   1.000
_cell.length_c   1.000
_cell.angle_alpha   90.00
_cell.angle_beta   90.00
_cell.angle_gamma   90.00
#
_symmetry.space_group_name_H-M   'P 1'
#
loop_
_entity.id
_entity.type
_entity.pdbx_description
1 polymer ?
#
loop_
_entity_poly.entity_id
_entity_poly.type
_entity_poly.pdbx_seq_one_letter_code
_entity_poly.pdbx_strand_id
1 'polypeptide(L)'
;MRVLAVDWSGSLTGAKDRTWLAEAVDPGHLEHLAPVHGNDLVSMLFSRDSQTVLGLDFAFAFPAWFMHQLGCQTAHDLWRLAAEAGEGWLLRCDPPFWGRPGRPRPLDDGLVFRALPALRRTELQVPSRPKSVFQIGGAGSVGTGSIRGMPLLLALHEAGAHIWPFDPPGWPLVLEIYPRLLTGPVNKSDPSAREAFLRARYPDLDRLHFDAAAASDDAFDAAVSALVMLAHRDDLSALPDESDALMRLEGRIWHPYWRAEVRLTAS
;
A
#
# COMPACT_ATOMS: atom_id res chain seq x y z
N MET A 1 -3.27 -18.06 -10.80
CA MET A 1 -3.48 -16.80 -10.08
C MET A 1 -2.68 -15.73 -10.81
N ARG A 2 -3.26 -14.55 -11.00
CA ARG A 2 -2.59 -13.37 -11.54
C ARG A 2 -2.31 -12.42 -10.38
N VAL A 3 -1.13 -11.81 -10.36
CA VAL A 3 -0.75 -10.83 -9.34
C VAL A 3 -0.39 -9.51 -10.00
N LEU A 4 -1.01 -8.44 -9.52
CA LEU A 4 -0.70 -7.07 -9.82
C LEU A 4 -0.11 -6.43 -8.57
N ALA A 5 1.02 -5.74 -8.68
CA ALA A 5 1.55 -4.93 -7.60
C ALA A 5 1.80 -3.51 -8.09
N VAL A 6 1.38 -2.53 -7.30
CA VAL A 6 1.40 -1.12 -7.67
C VAL A 6 2.17 -0.32 -6.63
N ASP A 7 3.22 0.36 -7.10
CA ASP A 7 3.85 1.46 -6.36
C ASP A 7 3.02 2.73 -6.60
N TRP A 8 2.43 3.29 -5.52
CA TRP A 8 1.41 4.33 -5.61
C TRP A 8 1.93 5.70 -5.17
N SER A 9 1.89 6.67 -6.09
CA SER A 9 2.35 8.04 -5.80
C SER A 9 1.28 9.02 -5.34
N GLY A 10 0.01 8.81 -5.70
CA GLY A 10 -1.10 9.75 -5.44
C GLY A 10 -0.89 11.17 -6.01
N SER A 11 -0.28 11.33 -7.19
CA SER A 11 -0.10 12.65 -7.82
C SER A 11 -1.34 13.10 -8.62
N LEU A 12 -1.78 14.37 -8.48
CA LEU A 12 -2.93 14.94 -9.21
C LEU A 12 -2.59 15.55 -10.59
N THR A 13 -1.36 16.03 -10.79
CA THR A 13 -0.99 16.80 -11.98
C THR A 13 0.17 16.17 -12.72
N GLY A 14 -0.01 15.97 -14.03
CA GLY A 14 1.07 16.01 -15.02
C GLY A 14 2.15 14.92 -15.00
N ALA A 15 1.95 13.78 -14.35
CA ALA A 15 2.91 12.69 -14.45
C ALA A 15 2.24 11.44 -15.01
N LYS A 16 2.49 11.16 -16.29
CA LYS A 16 2.24 9.86 -16.90
C LYS A 16 3.12 8.75 -16.29
N ASP A 17 3.92 9.04 -15.25
CA ASP A 17 5.16 8.32 -14.98
C ASP A 17 5.46 8.02 -13.49
N ARG A 18 4.48 8.11 -12.56
CA ARG A 18 4.77 7.94 -11.11
C ARG A 18 4.04 6.82 -10.39
N THR A 19 3.05 6.21 -11.02
CA THR A 19 2.46 4.98 -10.48
C THR A 19 2.94 3.86 -11.35
N TRP A 20 3.70 2.93 -10.79
CA TRP A 20 4.22 1.78 -11.52
C TRP A 20 3.40 0.55 -11.19
N LEU A 21 3.07 -0.24 -12.23
CA LEU A 21 2.40 -1.52 -12.08
C LEU A 21 3.30 -2.61 -12.63
N ALA A 22 3.41 -3.70 -11.87
CA ALA A 22 3.98 -4.96 -12.32
C ALA A 22 2.90 -6.05 -12.33
N GLU A 23 2.92 -6.89 -13.35
CA GLU A 23 2.07 -8.07 -13.47
C GLU A 23 2.94 -9.33 -13.47
N ALA A 24 2.60 -10.29 -12.62
CA ALA A 24 3.21 -11.61 -12.57
C ALA A 24 2.12 -12.68 -12.64
N VAL A 25 2.30 -13.68 -13.52
CA VAL A 25 1.43 -14.87 -13.59
C VAL A 25 2.21 -16.15 -13.29
N ASP A 26 3.52 -16.16 -13.57
CA ASP A 26 4.43 -17.28 -13.35
C ASP A 26 5.55 -16.91 -12.37
N PRO A 27 5.91 -17.80 -11.41
CA PRO A 27 6.94 -17.51 -10.43
C PRO A 27 8.28 -17.12 -11.06
N GLY A 28 8.85 -16.00 -10.62
CA GLY A 28 10.12 -15.50 -11.14
C GLY A 28 10.02 -14.69 -12.44
N HIS A 29 8.83 -14.61 -13.05
CA HIS A 29 8.60 -13.91 -14.31
C HIS A 29 7.57 -12.78 -14.17
N LEU A 30 7.82 -11.68 -14.88
CA LEU A 30 6.86 -10.61 -15.07
C LEU A 30 6.28 -10.71 -16.48
N GLU A 31 4.96 -10.54 -16.62
CA GLU A 31 4.30 -10.35 -17.92
C GLU A 31 4.31 -8.87 -18.34
N HIS A 32 4.26 -7.97 -17.35
CA HIS A 32 4.17 -6.54 -17.59
C HIS A 32 4.88 -5.76 -16.49
N LEU A 33 5.53 -4.66 -16.86
CA LEU A 33 6.07 -3.66 -15.95
C LEU A 33 6.07 -2.30 -16.64
N ALA A 34 5.19 -1.39 -16.22
CA ALA A 34 5.06 -0.08 -16.85
C ALA A 34 4.44 0.95 -15.89
N PRO A 35 4.63 2.25 -16.17
CA PRO A 35 3.82 3.27 -15.53
C PRO A 35 2.36 3.17 -15.98
N VAL A 36 1.43 3.42 -15.06
CA VAL A 36 -0.02 3.37 -15.32
C VAL A 36 -0.73 4.55 -14.69
N HIS A 37 -1.94 4.86 -15.20
CA HIS A 37 -2.83 5.77 -14.51
C HIS A 37 -3.65 5.02 -13.46
N GLY A 38 -3.79 5.61 -12.27
CA GLY A 38 -4.54 4.99 -11.17
C GLY A 38 -5.99 4.61 -11.52
N ASN A 39 -6.63 5.38 -12.41
CA ASN A 39 -8.00 5.12 -12.86
C ASN A 39 -8.12 3.86 -13.72
N ASP A 40 -7.02 3.39 -14.33
CA ASP A 40 -7.03 2.19 -15.17
C ASP A 40 -7.01 0.91 -14.32
N LEU A 41 -6.65 1.00 -13.04
CA LEU A 41 -6.49 -0.14 -12.13
C LEU A 41 -7.78 -0.96 -11.97
N VAL A 42 -8.94 -0.29 -11.89
CA VAL A 42 -10.24 -0.98 -11.80
C VAL A 42 -10.45 -1.84 -13.05
N SER A 43 -10.35 -1.24 -14.23
CA SER A 43 -10.52 -1.96 -15.50
C SER A 43 -9.51 -3.10 -15.65
N MET A 44 -8.26 -2.89 -15.25
CA MET A 44 -7.22 -3.93 -15.30
C MET A 44 -7.50 -5.10 -14.36
N LEU A 45 -8.01 -4.83 -13.15
CA LEU A 45 -8.34 -5.87 -12.17
C LEU A 45 -9.42 -6.82 -12.68
N PHE A 46 -10.44 -6.28 -13.35
CA PHE A 46 -11.58 -7.04 -13.88
C PHE A 46 -11.44 -7.47 -15.35
N SER A 47 -10.31 -7.18 -16.00
CA SER A 47 -10.11 -7.44 -17.43
C SER A 47 -10.02 -8.92 -17.83
N ARG A 48 -9.76 -9.82 -16.87
CA ARG A 48 -9.56 -11.26 -17.12
C ARG A 48 -10.33 -12.10 -16.11
N ASP A 49 -10.94 -13.18 -16.59
CA ASP A 49 -11.62 -14.18 -15.73
C ASP A 49 -10.58 -15.07 -15.05
N SER A 50 -9.89 -14.51 -14.06
CA SER A 50 -8.84 -15.16 -13.30
C SER A 50 -8.83 -14.67 -11.87
N GLN A 51 -8.49 -15.56 -10.92
CA GLN A 51 -8.17 -15.18 -9.55
C GLN A 51 -7.00 -14.17 -9.56
N THR A 52 -7.36 -12.89 -9.46
CA THR A 52 -6.41 -11.77 -9.52
C THR A 52 -6.24 -11.17 -8.13
N VAL A 53 -5.00 -10.97 -7.72
CA VAL A 53 -4.61 -10.24 -6.51
C VAL A 53 -4.01 -8.90 -6.91
N LEU A 54 -4.42 -7.82 -6.27
CA LEU A 54 -3.86 -6.48 -6.43
C LEU A 54 -3.25 -6.02 -5.11
N GLY A 55 -1.94 -5.81 -5.08
CA GLY A 55 -1.21 -5.18 -3.98
C GLY A 55 -1.03 -3.69 -4.25
N LEU A 56 -1.41 -2.84 -3.30
CA LEU A 56 -1.26 -1.38 -3.39
C LEU A 56 -0.34 -0.87 -2.29
N ASP A 57 0.68 -0.07 -2.66
CA ASP A 57 1.60 0.56 -1.71
C ASP A 57 1.08 1.91 -1.20
N PHE A 58 0.05 1.87 -0.36
CA PHE A 58 -0.34 3.00 0.48
C PHE A 58 -1.21 2.51 1.65
N ALA A 59 -1.24 3.25 2.75
CA ALA A 59 -2.11 2.93 3.89
C ALA A 59 -3.60 3.02 3.53
N PHE A 60 -4.38 1.97 3.79
CA PHE A 60 -5.80 1.91 3.44
C PHE A 60 -6.72 2.63 4.43
N ALA A 61 -6.25 2.90 5.64
CA ALA A 61 -7.02 3.61 6.66
C ALA A 61 -6.12 4.43 7.60
N PHE A 62 -6.76 5.11 8.55
CA PHE A 62 -6.11 5.84 9.63
C PHE A 62 -6.13 5.02 10.93
N PRO A 63 -5.32 5.42 11.94
CA PRO A 63 -5.49 4.93 13.31
C PRO A 63 -6.94 5.11 13.80
N ALA A 64 -7.43 4.15 14.58
CA ALA A 64 -8.83 4.04 14.96
C ALA A 64 -9.38 5.27 15.68
N TRP A 65 -8.55 5.95 16.48
CA TRP A 65 -8.98 7.17 17.16
C TRP A 65 -9.44 8.24 16.16
N PHE A 66 -8.76 8.35 15.00
CA PHE A 66 -9.10 9.33 13.99
C PHE A 66 -10.30 8.87 13.16
N MET A 67 -10.40 7.57 12.90
CA MET A 67 -11.61 6.96 12.32
C MET A 67 -12.85 7.32 13.15
N HIS A 68 -12.77 7.15 14.48
CA HIS A 68 -13.86 7.50 15.39
C HIS A 68 -14.12 9.02 15.46
N GLN A 69 -13.08 9.85 15.43
CA GLN A 69 -13.24 11.30 15.39
C GLN A 69 -13.95 11.77 14.11
N LEU A 70 -13.71 11.11 12.98
CA LEU A 70 -14.41 11.33 11.71
C LEU A 70 -15.82 10.72 11.69
N GLY A 71 -16.23 10.02 12.75
CA GLY A 71 -17.52 9.32 12.81
C GLY A 71 -17.59 8.07 11.93
N CYS A 72 -16.45 7.59 11.40
CA CYS A 72 -16.39 6.40 10.56
C CYS A 72 -16.51 5.13 11.43
N GLN A 73 -17.43 4.23 11.09
CA GLN A 73 -17.58 2.93 11.74
C GLN A 73 -16.81 1.83 11.01
N THR A 74 -16.59 2.03 9.71
CA THR A 74 -15.87 1.11 8.83
C THR A 74 -14.84 1.86 7.97
N ALA A 75 -13.92 1.13 7.34
CA ALA A 75 -13.02 1.72 6.35
C ALA A 75 -13.76 2.23 5.10
N HIS A 76 -14.87 1.57 4.73
CA HIS A 76 -15.75 2.01 3.65
C HIS A 76 -16.32 3.41 3.89
N ASP A 77 -16.70 3.73 5.13
CA ASP A 77 -17.13 5.09 5.53
C ASP A 77 -16.02 6.11 5.31
N LEU A 78 -14.79 5.75 5.71
CA LEU A 78 -13.62 6.60 5.51
C LEU A 78 -13.36 6.84 4.04
N TRP A 79 -13.41 5.81 3.19
CA TRP A 79 -13.09 5.97 1.78
C TRP A 79 -14.08 6.88 1.07
N ARG A 80 -15.37 6.77 1.40
CA ARG A 80 -16.41 7.71 0.95
C ARG A 80 -16.12 9.14 1.41
N LEU A 81 -15.80 9.32 2.69
CA LEU A 81 -15.46 10.63 3.24
C LEU A 81 -14.19 11.21 2.60
N ALA A 82 -13.18 10.39 2.33
CA ALA A 82 -11.95 10.80 1.67
C ALA A 82 -12.18 11.21 0.21
N ALA A 83 -13.10 10.54 -0.51
CA ALA A 83 -13.51 10.94 -1.85
C ALA A 83 -14.16 12.34 -1.88
N GLU A 84 -14.92 12.69 -0.84
CA GLU A 84 -15.60 13.98 -0.74
C GLU A 84 -14.71 15.10 -0.18
N ALA A 85 -13.92 14.80 0.86
CA ALA A 85 -13.24 15.79 1.68
C ALA A 85 -11.71 15.68 1.69
N GLY A 86 -11.14 14.62 1.10
CA GLY A 86 -9.71 14.28 1.17
C GLY A 86 -8.79 15.37 0.65
N GLU A 87 -9.08 15.96 -0.51
CA GLU A 87 -8.30 17.10 -1.03
C GLU A 87 -8.40 18.33 -0.12
N GLY A 88 -9.53 18.52 0.56
CA GLY A 88 -9.69 19.55 1.58
C GLY A 88 -8.77 19.34 2.79
N TRP A 89 -8.60 18.09 3.24
CA TRP A 89 -7.64 17.74 4.29
C TRP A 89 -6.21 18.04 3.87
N LEU A 90 -5.84 17.64 2.64
CA LEU A 90 -4.51 17.85 2.08
C LEU A 90 -4.16 19.34 1.92
N LEU A 91 -5.14 20.14 1.47
CA LEU A 91 -4.98 21.57 1.27
C LEU A 91 -4.81 22.32 2.58
N ARG A 92 -5.66 22.05 3.57
CA ARG A 92 -5.63 22.77 4.85
C ARG A 92 -4.47 22.33 5.75
N CYS A 93 -4.10 21.05 5.69
CA CYS A 93 -3.08 20.44 6.55
C CYS A 93 -3.34 20.77 8.03
N ASP A 94 -4.61 20.73 8.45
CA ASP A 94 -4.98 20.93 9.85
C ASP A 94 -4.59 19.69 10.67
N PRO A 95 -4.29 19.83 11.97
CA PRO A 95 -4.03 18.68 12.82
C PRO A 95 -5.13 17.60 12.68
N PRO A 96 -4.76 16.32 12.60
CA PRO A 96 -3.44 15.76 12.89
C PRO A 96 -2.45 15.76 11.72
N PHE A 97 -2.76 16.33 10.56
CA PHE A 97 -1.88 16.26 9.39
C PHE A 97 -0.65 17.19 9.52
N TRP A 98 0.50 16.75 8.99
CA TRP A 98 1.73 17.55 8.98
C TRP A 98 2.62 17.29 7.74
N GLY A 99 3.70 18.06 7.64
CA GLY A 99 4.78 17.88 6.66
C GLY A 99 4.78 18.90 5.53
N ARG A 100 3.77 19.77 5.47
CA ARG A 100 3.76 20.94 4.57
C ARG A 100 4.62 22.08 5.15
N PRO A 101 5.10 23.03 4.32
CA PRO A 101 5.80 24.22 4.81
C PRO A 101 4.99 24.95 5.90
N GLY A 102 5.64 25.29 7.02
CA GLY A 102 4.98 25.93 8.16
C GLY A 102 4.10 25.00 9.02
N ARG A 103 3.97 23.72 8.65
CA ARG A 103 3.22 22.68 9.38
C ARG A 103 4.16 21.50 9.72
N PRO A 104 5.19 21.72 10.56
CA PRO A 104 6.11 20.64 10.92
C PRO A 104 5.36 19.53 11.68
N ARG A 105 5.99 18.37 11.82
CA ARG A 105 5.51 17.34 12.73
C ARG A 105 5.35 17.96 14.12
N PRO A 106 4.19 17.83 14.78
CA PRO A 106 4.03 18.38 16.12
C PRO A 106 5.13 17.86 17.06
N LEU A 107 5.93 18.74 17.69
CA LEU A 107 6.97 18.44 18.72
C LEU A 107 6.41 18.52 20.14
N ASP A 108 6.56 17.50 21.00
CA ASP A 108 5.85 17.39 22.29
C ASP A 108 5.75 18.72 23.10
N ASP A 109 4.59 19.39 23.03
CA ASP A 109 4.36 20.71 23.64
C ASP A 109 3.05 20.79 24.46
N GLY A 110 2.40 19.65 24.72
CA GLY A 110 1.22 19.57 25.60
C GLY A 110 -0.17 19.68 24.94
N LEU A 111 -0.27 19.74 23.61
CA LEU A 111 -1.56 19.70 22.89
C LEU A 111 -2.17 18.28 22.78
N VAL A 112 -3.52 18.19 22.89
CA VAL A 112 -4.34 16.95 22.97
C VAL A 112 -4.05 15.91 21.86
N PHE A 113 -3.74 16.36 20.64
CA PHE A 113 -3.46 15.46 19.50
C PHE A 113 -2.16 14.64 19.64
N ARG A 114 -1.32 14.94 20.63
CA ARG A 114 0.00 14.32 20.83
C ARG A 114 -0.05 13.01 21.61
N ALA A 115 -1.07 12.85 22.46
CA ALA A 115 -1.30 11.61 23.21
C ALA A 115 -1.90 10.50 22.32
N LEU A 116 -2.33 10.84 21.10
CA LEU A 116 -2.99 9.92 20.19
C LEU A 116 -1.96 9.24 19.28
N PRO A 117 -2.03 7.90 19.11
CA PRO A 117 -1.07 7.17 18.27
C PRO A 117 -1.03 7.69 16.84
N ALA A 118 0.16 8.08 16.37
CA ALA A 118 0.37 8.51 14.99
C ALA A 118 0.42 7.33 14.01
N LEU A 119 0.70 6.13 14.50
CA LEU A 119 0.81 4.91 13.70
C LEU A 119 -0.37 3.99 13.97
N ARG A 120 -0.79 3.27 12.94
CA ARG A 120 -1.74 2.15 13.08
C ARG A 120 -1.05 1.00 13.81
N ARG A 121 -1.83 0.11 14.41
CA ARG A 121 -1.29 -1.08 15.07
C ARG A 121 -0.50 -1.95 14.11
N THR A 122 -0.95 -2.11 12.86
CA THR A 122 -0.19 -2.89 11.86
C THR A 122 1.20 -2.30 11.57
N GLU A 123 1.37 -0.98 11.67
CA GLU A 123 2.66 -0.31 11.44
C GLU A 123 3.62 -0.50 12.63
N LEU A 124 3.08 -0.69 13.84
CA LEU A 124 3.85 -0.99 15.04
C LEU A 124 4.31 -2.46 15.11
N GLN A 125 3.65 -3.35 14.37
CA GLN A 125 3.93 -4.79 14.38
C GLN A 125 5.00 -5.22 13.38
N VAL A 126 5.31 -4.38 12.40
CA VAL A 126 6.30 -4.70 11.36
C VAL A 126 7.71 -4.29 11.79
N PRO A 127 8.76 -5.03 11.38
CA PRO A 127 10.15 -4.76 11.80
C PRO A 127 10.73 -3.47 11.21
N SER A 128 10.15 -2.99 10.12
CA SER A 128 10.45 -1.68 9.53
C SER A 128 9.92 -0.53 10.38
N ARG A 129 10.32 0.72 10.09
CA ARG A 129 9.70 1.91 10.68
C ARG A 129 8.88 2.67 9.62
N PRO A 130 7.62 2.26 9.33
CA PRO A 130 6.75 3.01 8.44
C PRO A 130 6.60 4.47 8.88
N LYS A 131 6.28 5.32 7.93
CA LYS A 131 5.88 6.70 8.21
C LYS A 131 4.39 6.72 8.49
N SER A 132 3.98 7.69 9.31
CA SER A 132 2.56 7.87 9.63
C SER A 132 1.80 8.35 8.40
N VAL A 133 0.60 7.81 8.20
CA VAL A 133 -0.39 8.28 7.23
C VAL A 133 -0.82 9.74 7.45
N PHE A 134 -0.57 10.33 8.62
CA PHE A 134 -0.78 11.75 8.86
C PHE A 134 0.34 12.65 8.32
N GLN A 135 1.50 12.09 7.97
CA GLN A 135 2.56 12.83 7.27
C GLN A 135 2.18 12.98 5.79
N ILE A 136 1.58 14.12 5.44
CA ILE A 136 1.10 14.43 4.08
C ILE A 136 2.11 15.25 3.26
N GLY A 137 3.27 15.59 3.82
CA GLY A 137 4.36 16.25 3.09
C GLY A 137 5.75 15.98 3.67
N GLY A 138 6.78 16.41 2.94
CA GLY A 138 8.18 16.20 3.30
C GLY A 138 8.72 14.83 2.89
N ALA A 139 9.99 14.58 3.19
CA ALA A 139 10.68 13.36 2.77
C ALA A 139 9.99 12.09 3.33
N GLY A 140 9.70 11.15 2.43
CA GLY A 140 9.04 9.88 2.74
C GLY A 140 7.59 10.00 3.21
N SER A 141 6.90 11.09 2.90
CA SER A 141 5.47 11.23 3.24
C SER A 141 4.64 10.18 2.52
N VAL A 142 3.81 9.45 3.27
CA VAL A 142 2.87 8.46 2.72
C VAL A 142 1.44 8.98 2.69
N GLY A 143 1.11 9.97 3.53
CA GLY A 143 -0.26 10.42 3.76
C GLY A 143 -0.97 11.01 2.54
N THR A 144 -0.27 11.77 1.70
CA THR A 144 -0.88 12.30 0.45
C THR A 144 -1.24 11.16 -0.50
N GLY A 145 -0.35 10.17 -0.65
CA GLY A 145 -0.60 8.98 -1.45
C GLY A 145 -1.82 8.20 -0.94
N SER A 146 -1.86 7.92 0.36
CA SER A 146 -2.96 7.23 1.02
C SER A 146 -4.31 7.92 0.87
N ILE A 147 -4.40 9.22 1.20
CA ILE A 147 -5.66 9.97 1.10
C ILE A 147 -6.21 9.96 -0.32
N ARG A 148 -5.32 10.04 -1.33
CA ARG A 148 -5.71 9.98 -2.75
C ARG A 148 -5.92 8.57 -3.28
N GLY A 149 -5.43 7.56 -2.59
CA GLY A 149 -5.70 6.15 -2.88
C GLY A 149 -7.03 5.66 -2.33
N MET A 150 -7.55 6.27 -1.26
CA MET A 150 -8.84 5.89 -0.66
C MET A 150 -10.04 5.94 -1.63
N PRO A 151 -10.19 6.95 -2.52
CA PRO A 151 -11.24 6.94 -3.54
C PRO A 151 -11.12 5.77 -4.53
N LEU A 152 -9.90 5.34 -4.84
CA LEU A 152 -9.67 4.15 -5.66
C LEU A 152 -10.11 2.88 -4.91
N LEU A 153 -9.84 2.76 -3.61
CA LEU A 153 -10.32 1.62 -2.80
C LEU A 153 -11.85 1.55 -2.83
N LEU A 154 -12.54 2.69 -2.67
CA LEU A 154 -13.99 2.75 -2.81
C LEU A 154 -14.45 2.24 -4.19
N ALA A 155 -13.85 2.74 -5.26
CA ALA A 155 -14.20 2.33 -6.62
C ALA A 155 -13.93 0.83 -6.88
N LEU A 156 -12.85 0.28 -6.33
CA LEU A 156 -12.54 -1.16 -6.43
C LEU A 156 -13.57 -2.00 -5.67
N HIS A 157 -13.93 -1.60 -4.45
CA HIS A 157 -14.95 -2.28 -3.64
C HIS A 157 -16.33 -2.22 -4.32
N GLU A 158 -16.75 -1.05 -4.80
CA GLU A 158 -18.04 -0.88 -5.51
C GLU A 158 -18.09 -1.66 -6.83
N ALA A 159 -16.95 -1.91 -7.47
CA ALA A 159 -16.84 -2.78 -8.64
C ALA A 159 -16.89 -4.28 -8.29
N GLY A 160 -16.89 -4.64 -6.99
CA GLY A 160 -16.99 -6.02 -6.51
C GLY A 160 -15.68 -6.67 -6.09
N ALA A 161 -14.61 -5.89 -5.89
CA ALA A 161 -13.36 -6.42 -5.37
C ALA A 161 -13.45 -6.59 -3.83
N HIS A 162 -12.77 -7.62 -3.32
CA HIS A 162 -12.67 -7.89 -1.89
C HIS A 162 -11.41 -7.22 -1.33
N ILE A 163 -11.57 -6.24 -0.45
CA ILE A 163 -10.44 -5.48 0.09
C ILE A 163 -10.09 -6.00 1.48
N TRP A 164 -9.07 -6.85 1.56
CA TRP A 164 -8.65 -7.45 2.82
C TRP A 164 -7.80 -6.45 3.65
N PRO A 165 -7.97 -6.37 4.98
CA PRO A 165 -8.83 -7.19 5.86
C PRO A 165 -10.22 -6.60 6.15
N PHE A 166 -10.67 -5.62 5.36
CA PHE A 166 -11.94 -4.90 5.60
C PHE A 166 -13.16 -5.71 5.15
N ASP A 167 -13.01 -6.45 4.06
CA ASP A 167 -13.98 -7.41 3.53
C ASP A 167 -13.53 -8.85 3.82
N PRO A 168 -14.47 -9.82 3.89
CA PRO A 168 -14.13 -11.24 3.79
C PRO A 168 -13.28 -11.51 2.54
N PRO A 169 -12.24 -12.35 2.61
CA PRO A 169 -11.39 -12.64 1.47
C PRO A 169 -12.20 -13.30 0.35
N GLY A 170 -11.97 -12.84 -0.88
CA GLY A 170 -12.67 -13.28 -2.09
C GLY A 170 -11.96 -12.77 -3.35
N TRP A 171 -12.61 -12.89 -4.50
CA TRP A 171 -11.98 -12.59 -5.80
C TRP A 171 -12.81 -11.58 -6.60
N PRO A 172 -12.16 -10.59 -7.26
CA PRO A 172 -10.75 -10.24 -7.17
C PRO A 172 -10.34 -9.74 -5.77
N LEU A 173 -9.09 -9.98 -5.38
CA LEU A 173 -8.57 -9.68 -4.04
C LEU A 173 -7.68 -8.43 -4.07
N VAL A 174 -7.87 -7.50 -3.14
CA VAL A 174 -7.03 -6.31 -2.97
C VAL A 174 -6.41 -6.30 -1.57
N LEU A 175 -5.11 -6.01 -1.48
CA LEU A 175 -4.36 -5.94 -0.22
C LEU A 175 -3.53 -4.66 -0.14
N GLU A 176 -3.34 -4.18 1.08
CA GLU A 176 -2.27 -3.24 1.39
C GLU A 176 -0.93 -3.99 1.45
N ILE A 177 0.08 -3.47 0.75
CA ILE A 177 1.46 -3.97 0.81
C ILE A 177 2.39 -2.85 1.27
N TYR A 178 3.56 -3.22 1.77
CA TYR A 178 4.64 -2.28 2.04
C TYR A 178 5.94 -2.82 1.42
N PRO A 179 6.41 -2.30 0.27
CA PRO A 179 7.50 -2.89 -0.50
C PRO A 179 8.77 -3.14 0.31
N ARG A 180 9.05 -2.33 1.34
CA ARG A 180 10.20 -2.55 2.23
C ARG A 180 10.20 -3.91 2.93
N LEU A 181 9.02 -4.47 3.22
CA LEU A 181 8.87 -5.81 3.80
C LEU A 181 9.06 -6.92 2.77
N LEU A 182 8.91 -6.60 1.48
CA LEU A 182 9.04 -7.56 0.37
C LEU A 182 10.46 -7.56 -0.21
N THR A 183 11.10 -6.40 -0.29
CA THR A 183 12.48 -6.24 -0.78
C THR A 183 13.52 -6.57 0.28
N GLY A 184 13.20 -6.38 1.57
CA GLY A 184 14.19 -6.37 2.63
C GLY A 184 15.15 -5.15 2.54
N PRO A 185 16.34 -5.22 3.15
CA PRO A 185 17.26 -4.09 3.26
C PRO A 185 18.02 -3.84 1.95
N VAL A 186 17.40 -3.15 1.00
CA VAL A 186 18.04 -2.67 -0.23
C VAL A 186 18.18 -1.15 -0.18
N ASN A 187 19.33 -0.60 -0.59
CA ASN A 187 19.46 0.84 -0.83
C ASN A 187 18.90 1.17 -2.22
N LYS A 188 17.59 1.42 -2.29
CA LYS A 188 16.86 1.53 -3.58
C LYS A 188 17.38 2.70 -4.43
N SER A 189 17.77 3.81 -3.79
CA SER A 189 18.32 4.97 -4.49
C SER A 189 19.68 4.74 -5.16
N ASP A 190 20.32 3.59 -4.91
CA ASP A 190 21.53 3.16 -5.61
C ASP A 190 21.18 2.17 -6.74
N PRO A 191 21.31 2.57 -8.03
CA PRO A 191 21.04 1.69 -9.16
C PRO A 191 21.82 0.36 -9.12
N SER A 192 23.07 0.39 -8.66
CA SER A 192 23.90 -0.83 -8.58
C SER A 192 23.37 -1.80 -7.53
N ALA A 193 22.83 -1.29 -6.43
CA ALA A 193 22.21 -2.11 -5.39
C ALA A 193 20.91 -2.76 -5.90
N ARG A 194 20.10 -2.05 -6.69
CA ARG A 194 18.90 -2.62 -7.35
C ARG A 194 19.30 -3.73 -8.34
N GLU A 195 20.28 -3.48 -9.21
CA GLU A 195 20.76 -4.49 -10.16
C GLU A 195 21.30 -5.74 -9.45
N ALA A 196 22.13 -5.55 -8.42
CA ALA A 196 22.70 -6.66 -7.66
C ALA A 196 21.59 -7.50 -6.99
N PHE A 197 20.57 -6.85 -6.43
CA PHE A 197 19.41 -7.53 -5.87
C PHE A 197 18.66 -8.35 -6.92
N LEU A 198 18.35 -7.75 -8.07
CA LEU A 198 17.63 -8.43 -9.15
C LEU A 198 18.41 -9.63 -9.68
N ARG A 199 19.72 -9.48 -9.94
CA ARG A 199 20.57 -10.60 -10.42
C ARG A 199 20.66 -11.74 -9.41
N ALA A 200 20.73 -11.41 -8.12
CA ALA A 200 20.86 -12.43 -7.07
C ALA A 200 19.55 -13.19 -6.84
N ARG A 201 18.40 -12.52 -6.90
CA ARG A 201 17.10 -13.10 -6.52
C ARG A 201 16.27 -13.59 -7.70
N TYR A 202 16.44 -12.98 -8.86
CA TYR A 202 15.68 -13.27 -10.08
C TYR A 202 16.62 -13.34 -11.30
N PRO A 203 17.54 -14.34 -11.33
CA PRO A 203 18.54 -14.45 -12.40
C PRO A 203 17.94 -14.66 -13.80
N ASP A 204 16.73 -15.21 -13.86
CA ASP A 204 16.00 -15.52 -15.10
C ASP A 204 14.97 -14.46 -15.50
N LEU A 205 14.99 -13.28 -14.85
CA LEU A 205 14.12 -12.17 -15.22
C LEU A 205 14.46 -11.68 -16.63
N ASP A 206 13.45 -11.56 -17.49
CA ASP A 206 13.62 -11.09 -18.86
C ASP A 206 14.37 -9.75 -18.90
N ARG A 207 15.20 -9.56 -19.92
CA ARG A 207 16.10 -8.40 -20.02
C ARG A 207 15.34 -7.08 -20.00
N LEU A 208 14.19 -7.00 -20.67
CA LEU A 208 13.37 -5.78 -20.72
C LEU A 208 12.84 -5.43 -19.32
N HIS A 209 12.31 -6.42 -18.62
CA HIS A 209 11.79 -6.26 -17.26
C HIS A 209 12.89 -5.98 -16.23
N PHE A 210 14.07 -6.60 -16.40
CA PHE A 210 15.24 -6.31 -15.59
C PHE A 210 15.65 -4.84 -15.72
N ASP A 211 15.83 -4.36 -16.96
CA ASP A 211 16.29 -2.99 -17.22
C ASP A 211 15.26 -1.97 -16.72
N ALA A 212 13.96 -2.23 -16.89
CA ALA A 212 12.89 -1.40 -16.37
C ALA A 212 12.84 -1.38 -14.84
N ALA A 213 12.88 -2.54 -14.18
CA ALA A 213 12.89 -2.63 -12.72
C ALA A 213 14.14 -1.99 -12.10
N ALA A 214 15.29 -2.04 -12.78
CA ALA A 214 16.52 -1.42 -12.31
C ALA A 214 16.55 0.11 -12.49
N ALA A 215 15.64 0.68 -13.29
CA ALA A 215 15.67 2.09 -13.67
C ALA A 215 15.25 3.06 -12.56
N SER A 216 14.25 2.70 -11.74
CA SER A 216 13.72 3.56 -10.67
C SER A 216 13.33 2.79 -9.41
N ASP A 217 13.20 3.51 -8.29
CA ASP A 217 12.75 2.94 -7.01
C ASP A 217 11.32 2.42 -7.15
N ASP A 218 10.44 3.22 -7.78
CA ASP A 218 9.03 2.92 -8.00
C ASP A 218 8.85 1.65 -8.88
N ALA A 219 9.60 1.53 -9.98
CA ALA A 219 9.55 0.36 -10.86
C ALA A 219 10.09 -0.90 -10.16
N PHE A 220 11.17 -0.75 -9.40
CA PHE A 220 11.76 -1.83 -8.61
C PHE A 220 10.76 -2.35 -7.56
N ASP A 221 10.08 -1.44 -6.87
CA ASP A 221 9.13 -1.78 -5.81
C ASP A 221 7.90 -2.49 -6.36
N ALA A 222 7.33 -2.01 -7.47
CA ALA A 222 6.25 -2.71 -8.16
C ALA A 222 6.70 -4.13 -8.60
N ALA A 223 7.84 -4.24 -9.29
CA ALA A 223 8.37 -5.49 -9.83
C ALA A 223 8.62 -6.54 -8.74
N VAL A 224 9.40 -6.19 -7.71
CA VAL A 224 9.73 -7.11 -6.62
C VAL A 224 8.50 -7.48 -5.82
N SER A 225 7.57 -6.54 -5.61
CA SER A 225 6.32 -6.82 -4.90
C SER A 225 5.49 -7.87 -5.63
N ALA A 226 5.28 -7.74 -6.94
CA ALA A 226 4.53 -8.72 -7.73
C ALA A 226 5.17 -10.11 -7.68
N LEU A 227 6.49 -10.19 -7.84
CA LEU A 227 7.24 -11.45 -7.80
C LEU A 227 7.16 -12.13 -6.42
N VAL A 228 7.31 -11.37 -5.34
CA VAL A 228 7.21 -11.90 -3.96
C VAL A 228 5.79 -12.32 -3.65
N MET A 229 4.78 -11.52 -3.99
CA MET A 229 3.37 -11.86 -3.82
C MET A 229 3.02 -13.16 -4.54
N LEU A 230 3.39 -13.31 -5.82
CA LEU A 230 3.11 -14.52 -6.58
C LEU A 230 3.85 -15.75 -6.03
N ALA A 231 5.08 -15.59 -5.52
CA ALA A 231 5.80 -16.66 -4.83
C ALA A 231 5.07 -17.15 -3.58
N HIS A 232 4.19 -16.34 -3.00
CA HIS A 232 3.37 -16.66 -1.82
C HIS A 232 1.87 -16.79 -2.15
N ARG A 233 1.53 -17.14 -3.39
CA ARG A 233 0.14 -17.33 -3.85
C ARG A 233 -0.71 -18.28 -2.99
N ASP A 234 -0.08 -19.26 -2.35
CA ASP A 234 -0.78 -20.21 -1.48
C ASP A 234 -1.25 -19.52 -0.19
N ASP A 235 -0.46 -18.59 0.37
CA ASP A 235 -0.89 -17.76 1.51
C ASP A 235 -2.00 -16.79 1.10
N LEU A 236 -1.86 -16.16 -0.06
CA LEU A 236 -2.87 -15.24 -0.62
C LEU A 236 -4.21 -15.95 -0.84
N SER A 237 -4.18 -17.19 -1.32
CA SER A 237 -5.39 -18.01 -1.51
C SER A 237 -6.03 -18.45 -0.20
N ALA A 238 -5.27 -18.45 0.89
CA ALA A 238 -5.67 -18.94 2.21
C ALA A 238 -5.80 -17.82 3.25
N LEU A 239 -5.94 -16.56 2.83
CA LEU A 239 -6.20 -15.46 3.75
C LEU A 239 -7.48 -15.74 4.55
N PRO A 240 -7.48 -15.54 5.88
CA PRO A 240 -8.67 -15.72 6.70
C PRO A 240 -9.50 -14.43 6.74
N ASP A 241 -10.75 -14.57 7.17
CA ASP A 241 -11.49 -13.45 7.74
C ASP A 241 -10.70 -12.83 8.89
N GLU A 242 -10.64 -11.50 8.93
CA GLU A 242 -9.97 -10.80 10.03
C GLU A 242 -10.88 -10.75 11.26
N SER A 243 -10.53 -11.53 12.27
CA SER A 243 -11.27 -11.61 13.53
C SER A 243 -11.08 -10.38 14.43
N ASP A 244 -9.96 -9.69 14.28
CA ASP A 244 -9.62 -8.55 15.12
C ASP A 244 -10.34 -7.27 14.66
N ALA A 245 -11.26 -6.79 15.50
CA ALA A 245 -12.08 -5.62 15.20
C ALA A 245 -11.26 -4.35 14.91
N LEU A 246 -10.10 -4.20 15.54
CA LEU A 246 -9.24 -3.04 15.31
C LEU A 246 -8.50 -3.17 13.96
N MET A 247 -8.14 -4.38 13.52
CA MET A 247 -7.58 -4.56 12.16
C MET A 247 -8.63 -4.43 11.07
N ARG A 248 -9.89 -4.80 11.34
CA ARG A 248 -11.01 -4.50 10.43
C ARG A 248 -11.30 -3.00 10.31
N LEU A 249 -10.74 -2.16 11.18
CA LEU A 249 -10.91 -0.70 11.13
C LEU A 249 -9.67 0.02 10.60
N GLU A 250 -8.47 -0.35 11.08
CA GLU A 250 -7.20 0.28 10.69
C GLU A 250 -6.55 -0.37 9.45
N GLY A 251 -6.91 -1.60 9.13
CA GLY A 251 -6.27 -2.40 8.11
C GLY A 251 -5.03 -3.16 8.58
N ARG A 252 -4.46 -3.92 7.65
CA ARG A 252 -3.28 -4.75 7.87
C ARG A 252 -2.40 -4.73 6.63
N ILE A 253 -1.09 -4.59 6.84
CA ILE A 253 -0.09 -4.72 5.79
C ILE A 253 0.17 -6.21 5.55
N TRP A 254 -0.09 -6.69 4.33
CA TRP A 254 0.30 -8.04 3.94
C TRP A 254 1.81 -8.10 3.65
N HIS A 255 2.45 -9.16 4.16
CA HIS A 255 3.82 -9.55 3.84
C HIS A 255 4.02 -11.04 4.18
N PRO A 256 4.99 -11.76 3.60
CA PRO A 256 5.14 -13.21 3.80
C PRO A 256 5.15 -13.74 5.24
N TYR A 257 5.47 -12.90 6.23
CA TYR A 257 5.59 -13.30 7.64
C TYR A 257 4.49 -12.74 8.54
N TRP A 258 3.44 -12.12 7.96
CA TRP A 258 2.38 -11.43 8.71
C TRP A 258 1.70 -12.32 9.76
N ARG A 259 1.56 -13.62 9.47
CA ARG A 259 0.95 -14.60 10.41
C ARG A 259 1.79 -14.88 11.64
N ALA A 260 3.11 -14.82 11.52
CA ALA A 260 4.01 -15.06 12.66
C ALA A 260 3.87 -13.92 13.68
N GLU A 261 3.69 -12.69 13.20
CA GLU A 261 3.48 -11.49 14.03
C GLU A 261 2.12 -11.52 14.76
N VAL A 262 1.08 -12.08 14.13
CA VAL A 262 -0.23 -12.31 14.79
C VAL A 262 -0.09 -13.25 15.98
N ARG A 263 0.69 -14.33 15.85
CA ARG A 263 0.88 -15.30 16.94
C ARG A 263 1.63 -14.73 18.13
N LEU A 264 2.58 -13.81 17.91
CA LEU A 264 3.36 -13.16 18.96
C LEU A 264 2.60 -12.08 19.72
N THR A 265 1.50 -11.57 19.16
CA THR A 265 0.67 -10.52 19.77
C THR A 265 -0.60 -11.06 20.44
N ALA A 266 -0.91 -12.34 20.23
CA ALA A 266 -2.03 -13.04 20.86
C ALA A 266 -1.65 -13.84 22.13
N SER A 267 -0.38 -13.79 22.56
CA SER A 267 0.15 -14.38 23.80
C SER A 267 0.43 -13.32 24.85
#